data_AF-E2BUJ0-F1
#
_entry.id   AF-E2BUJ0-F1
#
_cell.length_a   1.000
_cell.length_b   1.000
_cell.length_c   1.000
_cell.angle_alpha   90.00
_cell.angle_beta   90.00
_cell.angle_gamma   90.00
#
_symmetry.space_group_name_H-M   'P 1'
#
loop_
_entity.id
_entity.type
_entity.pdbx_description
1 polymer ?
#
loop_
_entity_poly.entity_id
_entity_poly.type
_entity_poly.pdbx_seq_one_letter_code
_entity_poly.pdbx_strand_id
1 'polypeptide(L)'
;ITATILEASTKVLGFSQKSKSLKGTHVKVLRDAAAAITAGTNVMAMQMAQDKCGSNLDLIEELRIENVNLKTSLKEVKKELEEVKE
;
A
#
# COMPACT_ATOMS: atom_id res chain seq x y z
N ILE A 1 -6.54 5.37 -8.52
CA ILE A 1 -7.93 5.09 -8.07
C ILE A 1 -8.26 5.89 -6.81
N THR A 2 -7.55 5.70 -5.69
CA THR A 2 -7.77 6.44 -4.42
C THR A 2 -7.87 7.95 -4.59
N ALA A 3 -6.91 8.58 -5.28
CA ALA A 3 -6.90 10.03 -5.51
C ALA A 3 -8.16 10.52 -6.27
N THR A 4 -8.56 9.79 -7.31
CA THR A 4 -9.75 10.10 -8.12
C THR A 4 -11.04 10.00 -7.30
N ILE A 5 -11.15 9.00 -6.41
CA ILE A 5 -12.32 8.85 -5.54
C ILE A 5 -12.37 9.97 -4.48
N LEU A 6 -11.23 10.34 -3.90
CA LEU A 6 -11.15 11.47 -2.96
C LEU A 6 -11.50 12.81 -3.64
N GLU A 7 -11.08 13.01 -4.88
CA GLU A 7 -11.44 14.18 -5.67
C GLU A 7 -12.96 14.23 -5.91
N ALA A 8 -13.57 13.11 -6.31
CA ALA A 8 -15.01 13.00 -6.49
C ALA A 8 -15.78 13.27 -5.18
N SER A 9 -15.34 12.69 -4.07
CA SER A 9 -15.92 12.93 -2.73
C SER A 9 -15.85 14.42 -2.34
N THR A 10 -14.70 15.06 -2.59
CA THR A 10 -14.49 16.50 -2.34
C THR A 10 -15.43 17.34 -3.19
N LYS A 11 -15.67 16.97 -4.46
CA LYS A 11 -16.65 17.63 -5.32
C LYS A 11 -18.07 17.51 -4.77
N VAL A 12 -18.50 16.32 -4.33
CA VAL A 12 -19.82 16.10 -3.70
C VAL A 12 -19.99 16.97 -2.46
N LEU A 13 -18.98 17.00 -1.59
CA LEU A 13 -18.98 17.87 -0.41
C LEU A 13 -19.11 19.35 -0.82
N GLY A 14 -18.32 19.79 -1.80
CA GLY A 14 -18.38 21.14 -2.34
C GLY A 14 -19.76 21.52 -2.89
N PHE A 15 -20.42 20.62 -3.62
CA PHE A 15 -21.80 20.83 -4.08
C PHE A 15 -22.77 20.97 -2.92
N SER A 16 -22.67 20.11 -1.89
CA SER A 16 -23.53 20.15 -0.71
C SER A 16 -23.39 21.45 0.11
N GLN A 17 -22.24 22.12 0.04
CA GLN A 17 -21.97 23.37 0.75
C GLN A 17 -22.38 24.61 -0.05
N LYS A 18 -22.19 24.58 -1.37
CA LYS A 18 -22.39 25.75 -2.25
C LYS A 18 -23.77 25.79 -2.89
N SER A 19 -24.51 24.69 -2.90
CA SER A 19 -25.84 24.64 -3.53
C SER A 19 -26.85 25.51 -2.78
N LYS A 20 -27.54 26.39 -3.52
CA LYS A 20 -28.65 27.21 -3.01
C LYS A 20 -30.01 26.50 -3.11
N SER A 21 -30.11 25.48 -3.96
CA SER A 21 -31.34 24.70 -4.20
C SER A 21 -31.47 23.51 -3.26
N LEU A 22 -30.35 22.96 -2.77
CA LEU A 22 -30.35 21.84 -1.84
C LEU A 22 -30.45 22.34 -0.39
N LYS A 23 -31.35 21.74 0.41
CA LYS A 23 -31.58 22.17 1.81
C LYS A 23 -31.84 20.99 2.74
N GLY A 24 -31.66 21.24 4.03
CA GLY A 24 -32.04 20.34 5.11
C GLY A 24 -31.42 18.94 4.98
N THR A 25 -32.27 17.91 5.03
CA THR A 25 -31.86 16.50 5.03
C THR A 25 -31.00 16.11 3.83
N HIS A 26 -31.26 16.66 2.63
CA HIS A 26 -30.47 16.35 1.43
C HIS A 26 -29.01 16.81 1.56
N VAL A 27 -28.79 17.98 2.14
CA VAL A 27 -27.43 18.49 2.40
C VAL A 27 -26.72 17.61 3.43
N LYS A 28 -27.43 17.17 4.48
CA LYS A 28 -26.88 16.26 5.48
C LYS A 28 -26.47 14.93 4.85
N VAL A 29 -27.37 14.29 4.10
CA VAL A 29 -27.11 13.01 3.44
C VAL A 29 -25.91 13.09 2.48
N LEU A 30 -25.77 14.16 1.69
CA LEU A 30 -24.61 14.31 0.81
C LEU A 30 -23.29 14.48 1.57
N ARG A 31 -23.31 15.19 2.71
CA ARG A 31 -22.11 15.36 3.56
C ARG A 31 -21.73 14.04 4.21
N ASP A 32 -22.71 13.32 4.74
CA ASP A 32 -22.51 12.01 5.36
C ASP A 32 -21.98 11.01 4.33
N ALA A 33 -22.53 11.01 3.11
CA ALA A 33 -22.03 10.20 2.00
C ALA A 33 -20.59 10.56 1.62
N ALA A 34 -20.25 11.85 1.50
CA ALA A 34 -18.88 12.28 1.23
C ALA A 34 -17.91 11.85 2.35
N ALA A 35 -18.32 11.97 3.61
CA ALA A 35 -17.52 11.50 4.75
C ALA A 35 -17.30 9.99 4.71
N ALA A 36 -18.35 9.20 4.46
CA ALA A 36 -18.27 7.74 4.35
C ALA A 36 -17.38 7.29 3.18
N ILE A 37 -17.51 7.93 2.00
CA ILE A 37 -16.67 7.66 0.83
C ILE A 37 -15.20 7.94 1.15
N THR A 38 -14.91 9.09 1.76
CA THR A 38 -13.55 9.47 2.14
C THR A 38 -12.95 8.48 3.13
N ALA A 39 -13.70 8.11 4.19
CA ALA A 39 -13.24 7.14 5.18
C ALA A 39 -12.96 5.77 4.55
N GLY A 40 -13.88 5.24 3.74
CA GLY A 40 -13.71 3.97 3.04
C GLY A 40 -12.52 3.99 2.08
N THR A 41 -12.30 5.10 1.38
CA THR A 41 -11.17 5.27 0.45
C THR A 41 -9.83 5.27 1.19
N ASN A 42 -9.76 5.88 2.37
CA ASN A 42 -8.54 5.87 3.19
C ASN A 42 -8.22 4.47 3.72
N VAL A 43 -9.24 3.72 4.16
CA VAL A 43 -9.06 2.31 4.56
C VAL A 43 -8.53 1.48 3.40
N MET A 44 -9.11 1.63 2.20
CA MET A 44 -8.62 0.95 1.00
C MET A 44 -7.16 1.31 0.69
N ALA A 45 -6.78 2.59 0.81
CA ALA A 45 -5.41 3.03 0.60
C ALA A 45 -4.42 2.39 1.59
N MET A 46 -4.82 2.27 2.86
CA MET A 46 -4.02 1.59 3.88
C MET A 46 -3.86 0.10 3.55
N GLN A 47 -4.94 -0.57 3.15
CA GLN A 47 -4.90 -1.98 2.76
C GLN A 47 -3.94 -2.21 1.58
N MET A 48 -4.04 -1.39 0.53
CA MET A 48 -3.15 -1.47 -0.63
C MET A 48 -1.67 -1.23 -0.27
N ALA A 49 -1.40 -0.35 0.70
CA ALA A 49 -0.05 -0.12 1.19
C ALA A 49 0.48 -1.32 2.00
N GLN A 50 -0.38 -1.97 2.79
CA GLN A 50 -0.05 -3.19 3.52
C GLN A 50 0.24 -4.37 2.58
N ASP A 51 -0.60 -4.57 1.55
CA ASP A 51 -0.38 -5.63 0.55
C ASP A 51 0.98 -5.49 -0.14
N LYS A 52 1.35 -4.23 -0.47
CA LYS A 52 2.66 -3.94 -1.05
C LYS A 52 3.82 -4.17 -0.06
N CYS A 53 3.61 -3.91 1.22
CA CYS A 53 4.59 -4.22 2.27
C CYS A 53 4.78 -5.73 2.42
N GLY A 54 3.70 -6.51 2.38
CA GLY A 54 3.75 -7.99 2.39
C GLY A 54 4.63 -8.53 1.27
N SER A 55 4.40 -8.07 0.03
CA SER A 55 5.24 -8.45 -1.11
C SER A 55 6.73 -8.08 -0.93
N ASN A 56 7.03 -6.96 -0.27
CA ASN A 56 8.42 -6.61 0.03
C ASN A 56 9.03 -7.53 1.10
N LEU A 57 8.26 -7.97 2.10
CA LEU A 57 8.73 -8.90 3.12
C LEU A 57 9.06 -10.28 2.53
N ASP A 58 8.23 -10.77 1.61
CA ASP A 58 8.48 -12.03 0.89
C ASP A 58 9.79 -11.94 0.10
N LEU A 59 9.98 -10.84 -0.65
CA LEU A 59 11.23 -10.58 -1.39
C LEU A 59 12.45 -10.48 -0.47
N ILE A 60 12.32 -9.86 0.71
CA ILE A 60 13.40 -9.77 1.69
C ILE A 60 13.79 -11.17 2.19
N GLU A 61 12.84 -12.06 2.45
CA GLU A 61 13.14 -13.42 2.89
C GLU A 61 13.80 -14.25 1.78
N GLU A 62 13.34 -14.12 0.53
CA GLU A 62 14.00 -14.74 -0.63
C GLU A 62 15.47 -14.31 -0.74
N LEU A 63 15.75 -13.00 -0.66
CA LEU A 63 17.11 -12.47 -0.67
C LEU A 63 17.95 -12.96 0.54
N ARG A 64 17.32 -13.14 1.70
CA ARG A 64 18.00 -13.65 2.90
C ARG A 64 18.43 -15.10 2.73
N ILE A 65 17.55 -15.94 2.16
CA ILE A 65 17.83 -17.34 1.85
C ILE A 65 18.96 -17.43 0.83
N GLU A 66 18.89 -16.67 -0.27
CA GLU A 66 19.92 -16.65 -1.29
C GLU A 66 21.28 -16.19 -0.73
N ASN A 67 21.29 -15.19 0.16
CA ASN A 67 22.52 -14.74 0.80
C ASN A 67 23.18 -15.82 1.67
N VAL A 68 22.39 -16.62 2.40
CA VAL A 68 22.89 -17.75 3.19
C VAL A 68 23.46 -18.83 2.28
N ASN A 69 22.78 -19.15 1.18
CA ASN A 69 23.25 -20.13 0.21
C ASN A 69 24.58 -19.67 -0.43
N LEU A 70 24.67 -18.42 -0.89
CA LEU A 70 25.90 -17.86 -1.45
C LEU A 70 27.05 -17.86 -0.45
N LYS A 71 26.81 -17.51 0.83
CA LYS A 71 27.83 -17.60 1.88
C LYS A 71 28.31 -19.02 2.10
N THR A 72 27.41 -19.99 2.01
CA THR A 72 27.73 -21.42 2.14
C THR A 72 28.59 -21.88 0.97
N SER A 73 28.17 -21.62 -0.26
CA SER A 73 28.93 -21.95 -1.47
C SER A 73 30.30 -21.25 -1.49
N LEU A 74 30.38 -19.99 -1.07
CA LEU A 74 31.66 -19.28 -0.94
C LEU A 74 32.60 -19.98 0.05
N LYS A 75 32.07 -20.51 1.16
CA LYS A 75 32.86 -21.24 2.15
C LYS A 75 33.37 -22.56 1.60
N GLU A 76 32.55 -23.29 0.85
CA GLU A 76 32.92 -24.54 0.19
C GLU A 76 34.01 -24.31 -0.86
N VAL A 77 33.82 -23.36 -1.77
CA VAL A 77 34.83 -23.02 -2.80
C VAL A 77 36.15 -22.58 -2.16
N LYS A 78 36.10 -21.81 -1.07
CA LYS A 78 37.32 -21.44 -0.33
C LYS A 78 38.04 -22.66 0.25
N LYS A 79 37.30 -23.65 0.75
CA LYS A 79 37.88 -24.88 1.27
C LYS A 79 38.55 -25.69 0.16
N GLU A 80 37.85 -25.90 -0.96
CA GLU A 80 38.41 -26.59 -2.13
C GLU A 80 39.69 -25.90 -2.65
N LEU A 81 39.72 -24.56 -2.66
CA LEU A 81 40.89 -23.80 -3.10
C LEU A 81 42.10 -24.01 -2.18
N GLU A 82 41.89 -24.12 -0.87
CA GLU A 82 42.99 -24.42 0.06
C GLU A 82 43.48 -25.86 -0.09
N GLU A 83 42.58 -26.82 -0.31
CA GLU A 83 42.94 -28.23 -0.56
C GLU A 83 43.75 -28.43 -1.85
N VAL A 84 43.52 -27.61 -2.89
CA VAL A 84 44.29 -27.67 -4.16
C VAL A 84 45.67 -27.01 -4.03
N LYS A 85 45.89 -26.15 -3.03
CA LYS A 85 47.19 -25.50 -2.79
C LYS A 85 48.17 -26.37 -1.98
N GLU A 86 47.68 -27.40 -1.29
CA GLU A 86 48.50 -28.42 -0.61
C GLU A 86 49.03 -29.48 -1.59
#